data_AF-A0AA90B2S0-F1
#
_entry.id   AF-A0AA90B2S0-F1
#
_cell.length_a   1.000
_cell.length_b   1.000
_cell.length_c   1.000
_cell.angle_alpha   90.00
_cell.angle_beta   90.00
_cell.angle_gamma   90.00
#
_symmetry.space_group_name_H-M   'P 1'
#
loop_
_entity.id
_entity.type
_entity.pdbx_description
1 polymer ?
#
loop_
_entity_poly.entity_id
_entity_poly.type
_entity_poly.pdbx_seq_one_letter_code
_entity_poly.pdbx_strand_id
1 'polypeptide(L)'
;MKWHQLLFPFAALVTCASSFAATPPLQTFLACDENSLAVVNQPGLKERIPSALANGKMTFSGGTKTDMGQRWVFDTPVTLSGVALTGFFVEDQDLMGSRIIGWGFYTQQAPDELYAQLNKVPGSNLESANGIYARAQIWSHKQSAWVPENGDDNAGKLVTDTAERILMVEPAPQDVTKTSKGMVTCSVQGTVSAAMLKSTRPDLIK
;
A
#
# COMPACT_ATOMS: atom_id res chain seq x y z
N MET A 1 38.89 58.05 36.57
CA MET A 1 37.73 57.19 36.88
C MET A 1 37.73 56.03 35.90
N LYS A 2 37.77 54.79 36.40
CA LYS A 2 37.89 53.55 35.61
C LYS A 2 36.53 53.16 35.03
N TRP A 3 36.40 53.06 33.71
CA TRP A 3 35.23 52.47 33.06
C TRP A 3 35.45 50.97 32.82
N HIS A 4 34.58 50.14 33.38
CA HIS A 4 34.59 48.69 33.17
C HIS A 4 33.64 48.40 32.00
N GLN A 5 34.18 47.87 30.90
CA GLN A 5 33.37 47.35 29.79
C GLN A 5 33.00 45.89 30.11
N LEU A 6 31.70 45.63 30.29
CA LEU A 6 31.11 44.30 30.38
C LEU A 6 30.78 43.81 28.96
N LEU A 7 31.52 42.80 28.49
CA LEU A 7 31.21 42.04 27.29
C LEU A 7 30.21 40.93 27.64
N PHE A 8 28.98 41.03 27.14
CA PHE A 8 28.00 39.95 27.18
C PHE A 8 28.20 39.03 25.97
N PRO A 9 28.37 37.71 26.16
CA PRO A 9 28.42 36.78 25.04
C PRO A 9 26.99 36.52 24.55
N PHE A 10 26.71 36.89 23.29
CA PHE A 10 25.52 36.43 22.58
C PHE A 10 25.71 34.95 22.23
N ALA A 11 25.09 34.05 23.00
CA ALA A 11 24.99 32.65 22.64
C ALA A 11 23.96 32.50 21.50
N ALA A 12 24.44 32.25 20.28
CA ALA A 12 23.59 31.90 19.16
C ALA A 12 23.05 30.47 19.36
N LEU A 13 21.77 30.34 19.68
CA LEU A 13 21.06 29.06 19.71
C LEU A 13 20.86 28.58 18.27
N VAL A 14 21.69 27.63 17.84
CA VAL A 14 21.49 26.89 16.59
C VAL A 14 20.37 25.88 16.83
N THR A 15 19.18 26.16 16.31
CA THR A 15 18.09 25.19 16.25
C THR A 15 18.39 24.17 15.14
N CYS A 16 18.89 23.00 15.50
CA CYS A 16 18.89 21.84 14.61
C CYS A 16 17.43 21.44 14.34
N ALA A 17 16.90 21.81 13.18
CA ALA A 17 15.66 21.24 12.70
C ALA A 17 15.93 19.76 12.38
N SER A 18 15.49 18.86 13.28
CA SER A 18 15.44 17.43 13.01
C SER A 18 14.43 17.21 11.88
N SER A 19 14.92 17.18 10.65
CA SER A 19 14.12 16.82 9.50
C SER A 19 13.94 15.30 9.53
N PHE A 20 12.83 14.82 10.11
CA PHE A 20 12.42 13.44 9.93
C PHE A 20 12.13 13.26 8.43
N ALA A 21 12.93 12.45 7.75
CA ALA A 21 12.65 12.09 6.36
C ALA A 21 11.29 11.38 6.33
N ALA A 22 10.33 11.94 5.60
CA ALA A 22 9.06 11.27 5.37
C ALA A 22 9.33 9.92 4.68
N THR A 23 8.64 8.86 5.14
CA THR A 23 8.71 7.55 4.52
C THR A 23 8.39 7.67 3.02
N PRO A 24 9.20 7.09 2.12
CA PRO A 24 8.93 7.13 0.68
C PRO A 24 7.54 6.59 0.34
N PRO A 25 6.80 7.20 -0.61
CA PRO A 25 5.42 6.80 -0.91
C PRO A 25 5.25 5.32 -1.27
N LEU A 26 6.26 4.71 -1.92
CA LEU A 26 6.22 3.28 -2.23
C LEU A 26 6.24 2.46 -0.96
N GLN A 27 7.13 2.80 -0.03
CA GLN A 27 7.26 2.10 1.24
C GLN A 27 5.97 2.20 2.06
N THR A 28 5.31 3.36 2.07
CA THR A 28 3.99 3.51 2.68
C THR A 28 2.94 2.62 2.02
N PHE A 29 2.91 2.55 0.68
CA PHE A 29 2.00 1.64 -0.03
C PHE A 29 2.25 0.17 0.34
N LEU A 30 3.51 -0.28 0.33
CA LEU A 30 3.91 -1.66 0.62
C LEU A 30 3.62 -2.09 2.07
N ALA A 31 3.26 -1.19 2.97
CA ALA A 31 2.83 -1.57 4.32
C ALA A 31 1.45 -2.26 4.33
N CYS A 32 0.61 -2.01 3.31
CA CYS A 32 -0.80 -2.42 3.25
C CYS A 32 -1.59 -2.04 4.52
N ASP A 33 -1.23 -0.91 5.14
CA ASP A 33 -1.87 -0.36 6.33
C ASP A 33 -2.81 0.80 5.97
N GLU A 34 -3.34 1.48 6.98
CA GLU A 34 -4.28 2.60 6.84
C GLU A 34 -3.75 3.78 5.98
N ASN A 35 -2.44 3.86 5.77
CA ASN A 35 -1.80 4.92 4.99
C ASN A 35 -1.52 4.48 3.54
N SER A 36 -1.61 3.18 3.25
CA SER A 36 -1.20 2.62 1.95
C SER A 36 -1.94 3.24 0.76
N LEU A 37 -3.24 3.52 0.89
CA LEU A 37 -4.05 4.12 -0.17
C LEU A 37 -3.68 5.57 -0.45
N ALA A 38 -3.05 6.28 0.49
CA ALA A 38 -2.67 7.68 0.31
C ALA A 38 -1.66 7.90 -0.83
N VAL A 39 -0.99 6.83 -1.29
CA VAL A 39 -0.11 6.84 -2.47
C VAL A 39 -0.79 7.37 -3.74
N VAL A 40 -2.12 7.23 -3.87
CA VAL A 40 -2.85 7.75 -5.04
C VAL A 40 -2.83 9.28 -5.12
N ASN A 41 -2.50 9.97 -4.01
CA ASN A 41 -2.40 11.43 -3.96
C ASN A 41 -1.00 11.95 -4.36
N GLN A 42 -0.06 11.07 -4.69
CA GLN A 42 1.28 11.49 -5.13
C GLN A 42 1.22 12.21 -6.49
N PRO A 43 2.14 13.16 -6.74
CA PRO A 43 2.26 13.80 -8.05
C PRO A 43 2.39 12.78 -9.17
N GLY A 44 1.63 12.97 -10.25
CA GLY A 44 1.55 12.05 -11.38
C GLY A 44 0.47 10.99 -11.23
N LEU A 45 0.23 10.48 -10.01
CA LEU A 45 -0.84 9.52 -9.74
C LEU A 45 -2.20 10.22 -9.56
N LYS A 46 -2.24 11.34 -8.84
CA LYS A 46 -3.48 12.07 -8.55
C LYS A 46 -4.20 12.54 -9.83
N GLU A 47 -3.46 12.90 -10.86
CA GLU A 47 -4.01 13.33 -12.15
C GLU A 47 -4.56 12.17 -12.98
N ARG A 48 -4.03 10.94 -12.77
CA ARG A 48 -4.42 9.72 -13.49
C ARG A 48 -5.47 8.90 -12.76
N ILE A 49 -5.58 9.08 -11.44
CA ILE A 49 -6.53 8.42 -10.56
C ILE A 49 -7.38 9.49 -9.86
N PRO A 50 -8.38 10.08 -10.54
CA PRO A 50 -9.22 11.10 -9.95
C PRO A 50 -9.93 10.55 -8.70
N SER A 51 -9.67 11.17 -7.55
CA SER A 51 -10.24 10.77 -6.27
C SER A 51 -10.65 11.97 -5.43
N ALA A 52 -11.64 11.77 -4.56
CA ALA A 52 -12.07 12.74 -3.57
C ALA A 52 -12.11 12.08 -2.19
N LEU A 53 -11.63 12.81 -1.18
CA LEU A 53 -11.73 12.41 0.23
C LEU A 53 -12.77 13.29 0.91
N ALA A 54 -13.87 12.70 1.36
CA ALA A 54 -14.92 13.39 2.10
C ALA A 54 -15.33 12.56 3.31
N ASN A 55 -15.30 13.15 4.50
CA ASN A 55 -15.64 12.49 5.77
C ASN A 55 -14.87 11.18 5.99
N GLY A 56 -13.58 11.14 5.64
CA GLY A 56 -12.73 9.95 5.77
C GLY A 56 -12.95 8.89 4.68
N LYS A 57 -13.97 9.03 3.82
CA LYS A 57 -14.24 8.12 2.71
C LYS A 57 -13.58 8.59 1.42
N MET A 58 -12.82 7.70 0.78
CA MET A 58 -12.23 7.93 -0.54
C MET A 58 -13.19 7.45 -1.62
N THR A 59 -13.49 8.31 -2.58
CA THR A 59 -14.28 7.98 -3.76
C THR A 59 -13.44 8.19 -5.01
N PHE A 60 -13.47 7.22 -5.91
CA PHE A 60 -12.76 7.29 -7.18
C PHE A 60 -13.72 7.60 -8.32
N SER A 61 -13.23 8.35 -9.31
CA SER A 61 -13.99 8.67 -10.53
C SER A 61 -13.16 8.42 -11.79
N GLY A 62 -13.83 8.34 -12.94
CA GLY A 62 -13.22 7.88 -14.19
C GLY A 62 -13.01 6.37 -14.17
N GLY A 63 -11.94 5.89 -14.83
CA GLY A 63 -11.58 4.47 -14.87
C GLY A 63 -12.59 3.59 -15.62
N THR A 64 -12.22 2.33 -15.85
CA THR A 64 -13.07 1.30 -16.44
C THR A 64 -13.60 0.41 -15.33
N LYS A 65 -14.93 0.22 -15.29
CA LYS A 65 -15.56 -0.76 -14.41
C LYS A 65 -15.41 -2.16 -15.00
N THR A 66 -15.18 -3.13 -14.13
CA THR A 66 -15.05 -4.55 -14.43
C THR A 66 -15.86 -5.33 -13.40
N ASP A 67 -16.03 -6.63 -13.61
CA ASP A 67 -16.70 -7.49 -12.62
C ASP A 67 -15.92 -7.53 -11.28
N MET A 68 -14.59 -7.35 -11.35
CA MET A 68 -13.69 -7.38 -10.18
C MET A 68 -13.63 -6.05 -9.41
N GLY A 69 -13.95 -4.93 -10.06
CA GLY A 69 -13.84 -3.60 -9.47
C GLY A 69 -13.62 -2.51 -10.50
N GLN A 70 -12.79 -1.52 -10.17
CA GLN A 70 -12.51 -0.38 -11.02
C GLN A 70 -11.01 -0.25 -11.28
N ARG A 71 -10.66 0.10 -12.52
CA ARG A 71 -9.27 0.20 -12.97
C ARG A 71 -8.99 1.46 -13.77
N TRP A 72 -7.75 1.93 -13.72
CA TRP A 72 -7.22 3.03 -14.51
C TRP A 72 -5.96 2.53 -15.20
N VAL A 73 -5.97 2.47 -16.53
CA VAL A 73 -4.77 2.20 -17.32
C VAL A 73 -4.18 3.55 -17.73
N PHE A 74 -2.88 3.73 -17.56
CA PHE A 74 -2.22 4.99 -17.83
C PHE A 74 -1.69 5.02 -19.25
N ASP A 75 -1.88 6.13 -19.96
CA ASP A 75 -1.31 6.33 -21.30
C ASP A 75 0.22 6.35 -21.28
N THR A 76 0.80 6.81 -20.16
CA THR A 76 2.24 6.85 -19.91
C THR A 76 2.54 6.35 -18.50
N PRO A 77 3.59 5.52 -18.31
CA PRO A 77 3.95 5.03 -16.98
C PRO A 77 4.32 6.17 -16.02
N VAL A 78 3.92 6.04 -14.76
CA VAL A 78 4.40 6.89 -13.66
C VAL A 78 5.49 6.14 -12.92
N THR A 79 6.67 6.74 -12.80
CA THR A 79 7.76 6.11 -12.06
C THR A 79 7.71 6.51 -10.60
N LEU A 80 7.70 5.53 -9.71
CA LEU A 80 7.70 5.75 -8.27
C LEU A 80 8.76 4.85 -7.63
N SER A 81 9.82 5.47 -7.08
CA SER A 81 11.00 4.77 -6.54
C SER A 81 11.61 3.72 -7.48
N GLY A 82 11.64 4.00 -8.78
CA GLY A 82 12.18 3.10 -9.82
C GLY A 82 11.19 2.05 -10.34
N VAL A 83 9.99 1.94 -9.75
CA VAL A 83 8.90 1.10 -10.27
C VAL A 83 8.09 1.88 -11.30
N ALA A 84 7.87 1.30 -12.49
CA ALA A 84 7.13 1.95 -13.56
C ALA A 84 5.66 1.48 -13.51
N LEU A 85 4.81 2.31 -12.91
CA LEU A 85 3.39 2.06 -12.70
C LEU A 85 2.63 2.36 -14.00
N THR A 86 1.91 1.37 -14.52
CA THR A 86 1.18 1.44 -15.80
C THR A 86 -0.33 1.54 -15.60
N GLY A 87 -0.79 1.39 -14.36
CA GLY A 87 -2.18 1.57 -13.99
C GLY A 87 -2.43 1.30 -12.52
N PHE A 88 -3.66 1.50 -12.10
CA PHE A 88 -4.14 1.30 -10.73
C PHE A 88 -5.47 0.56 -10.74
N PHE A 89 -5.76 -0.19 -9.69
CA PHE A 89 -7.06 -0.84 -9.51
C PHE A 89 -7.51 -0.81 -8.06
N VAL A 90 -8.83 -0.86 -7.87
CA VAL A 90 -9.49 -1.06 -6.58
C VAL A 90 -10.65 -2.03 -6.71
N GLU A 91 -10.81 -2.87 -5.71
CA GLU A 91 -11.81 -3.92 -5.62
C GLU A 91 -12.40 -3.92 -4.21
N ASP A 92 -13.71 -4.14 -4.14
CA ASP A 92 -14.45 -4.29 -2.90
C ASP A 92 -15.68 -5.15 -3.19
N GLN A 93 -15.53 -6.45 -3.00
CA GLN A 93 -16.53 -7.46 -3.33
C GLN A 93 -17.01 -8.16 -2.06
N ASP A 94 -18.32 -8.40 -2.00
CA ASP A 94 -18.93 -9.29 -1.01
C ASP A 94 -19.31 -10.60 -1.70
N LEU A 95 -18.76 -11.71 -1.20
CA LEU A 95 -18.93 -13.06 -1.70
C LEU A 95 -19.51 -13.93 -0.58
N MET A 96 -20.84 -13.92 -0.47
CA MET A 96 -21.61 -14.83 0.40
C MET A 96 -21.09 -14.90 1.85
N GLY A 97 -20.75 -13.74 2.44
CA GLY A 97 -20.27 -13.64 3.83
C GLY A 97 -18.74 -13.57 3.98
N SER A 98 -18.00 -13.69 2.88
CA SER A 98 -16.58 -13.30 2.79
C SER A 98 -16.47 -12.00 1.99
N ARG A 99 -15.63 -11.06 2.43
CA ARG A 99 -15.35 -9.83 1.69
C ARG A 99 -13.94 -9.88 1.12
N ILE A 100 -13.77 -9.47 -0.13
CA ILE A 100 -12.46 -9.32 -0.79
C ILE A 100 -12.26 -7.84 -1.11
N ILE A 101 -11.20 -7.27 -0.56
CA ILE A 101 -10.81 -5.88 -0.77
C ILE A 101 -9.42 -5.89 -1.38
N GLY A 102 -9.27 -5.33 -2.57
CA GLY A 102 -8.00 -5.26 -3.30
C GLY A 102 -7.69 -3.84 -3.71
N TRP A 103 -6.43 -3.43 -3.65
CA TRP A 103 -5.95 -2.22 -4.30
C TRP A 103 -4.48 -2.35 -4.65
N GLY A 104 -4.09 -1.79 -5.79
CA GLY A 104 -2.74 -1.98 -6.25
C GLY A 104 -2.45 -1.36 -7.59
N PHE A 105 -1.24 -1.64 -8.07
CA PHE A 105 -0.73 -1.07 -9.31
C PHE A 105 -0.36 -2.17 -10.29
N TYR A 106 -0.67 -1.92 -11.56
CA TYR A 106 -0.05 -2.62 -12.67
C TYR A 106 1.32 -2.00 -12.94
N THR A 107 2.26 -2.81 -13.42
CA THR A 107 3.64 -2.40 -13.62
C THR A 107 4.20 -2.88 -14.96
N GLN A 108 5.16 -2.14 -15.50
CA GLN A 108 5.88 -2.53 -16.72
C GLN A 108 6.86 -3.69 -16.47
N GLN A 109 7.34 -3.81 -15.23
CA GLN A 109 8.22 -4.88 -14.75
C GLN A 109 7.50 -6.24 -14.71
N ALA A 110 8.21 -7.31 -15.04
CA ALA A 110 7.74 -8.67 -14.74
C ALA A 110 7.85 -8.95 -13.21
N PRO A 111 7.17 -9.97 -12.67
CA PRO A 111 7.16 -10.25 -11.23
C PRO A 111 8.55 -10.34 -10.58
N ASP A 112 9.50 -11.04 -11.20
CA ASP A 112 10.86 -11.19 -10.67
C ASP A 112 11.64 -9.87 -10.62
N GLU A 113 11.48 -9.05 -11.68
CA GLU A 113 12.11 -7.73 -11.76
C GLU A 113 11.50 -6.77 -10.73
N LEU A 114 10.18 -6.81 -10.59
CA LEU A 114 9.44 -6.02 -9.61
C LEU A 114 9.87 -6.42 -8.19
N TYR A 115 9.86 -7.71 -7.87
CA TYR A 115 10.32 -8.24 -6.59
C TYR A 115 11.75 -7.77 -6.27
N ALA A 116 12.70 -7.90 -7.20
CA ALA A 116 14.08 -7.48 -6.99
C ALA A 116 14.21 -5.97 -6.69
N GLN A 117 13.29 -5.15 -7.20
CA GLN A 117 13.22 -3.73 -6.85
C GLN A 117 12.57 -3.52 -5.48
N LEU A 118 11.42 -4.15 -5.22
CA LEU A 118 10.67 -3.97 -3.99
C LEU A 118 11.43 -4.50 -2.77
N ASN A 119 12.12 -5.63 -2.87
CA ASN A 119 12.86 -6.27 -1.77
C ASN A 119 14.00 -5.40 -1.19
N LYS A 120 14.34 -4.29 -1.85
CA LYS A 120 15.29 -3.27 -1.37
C LYS A 120 14.61 -2.24 -0.46
N VAL A 121 13.28 -2.18 -0.46
CA VAL A 121 12.48 -1.25 0.36
C VAL A 121 12.31 -1.84 1.76
N PRO A 122 12.62 -1.11 2.83
CA PRO A 122 12.48 -1.63 4.19
C PRO A 122 11.05 -2.05 4.50
N GLY A 123 10.89 -3.21 5.13
CA GLY A 123 9.57 -3.72 5.51
C GLY A 123 8.72 -4.14 4.32
N SER A 124 9.33 -4.59 3.23
CA SER A 124 8.65 -5.16 2.06
C SER A 124 8.84 -6.66 1.90
N ASN A 125 9.57 -7.32 2.83
CA ASN A 125 10.01 -8.71 2.71
C ASN A 125 8.88 -9.63 2.21
N LEU A 126 9.08 -10.20 1.02
CA LEU A 126 8.16 -11.15 0.38
C LEU A 126 8.80 -12.53 0.36
N GLU A 127 7.98 -13.55 0.61
CA GLU A 127 8.29 -14.95 0.40
C GLU A 127 7.95 -15.32 -1.05
N SER A 128 8.75 -16.21 -1.65
CA SER A 128 8.56 -16.63 -3.04
C SER A 128 7.92 -18.01 -3.10
N ALA A 129 6.88 -18.15 -3.93
CA ALA A 129 6.28 -19.44 -4.26
C ALA A 129 5.76 -19.42 -5.71
N ASN A 130 6.25 -20.32 -6.57
CA ASN A 130 5.76 -20.53 -7.93
C ASN A 130 5.68 -19.25 -8.81
N GLY A 131 6.66 -18.35 -8.71
CA GLY A 131 6.69 -17.10 -9.50
C GLY A 131 5.75 -16.00 -8.99
N ILE A 132 5.17 -16.20 -7.80
CA ILE A 132 4.43 -15.21 -7.02
C ILE A 132 5.29 -14.88 -5.80
N TYR A 133 5.26 -13.62 -5.38
CA TYR A 133 5.94 -13.16 -4.17
C TYR A 133 4.92 -12.55 -3.24
N ALA A 134 4.85 -13.00 -1.98
CA ALA A 134 3.82 -12.55 -1.06
C ALA A 134 4.32 -12.36 0.37
N ARG A 135 3.67 -11.47 1.10
CA ARG A 135 3.74 -11.38 2.55
C ARG A 135 2.32 -11.49 3.10
N ALA A 136 2.02 -12.65 3.65
CA ALA A 136 0.73 -12.92 4.28
C ALA A 136 0.76 -12.57 5.78
N GLN A 137 -0.36 -12.05 6.25
CA GLN A 137 -0.62 -11.77 7.65
C GLN A 137 -2.05 -12.18 7.98
N ILE A 138 -2.25 -12.72 9.17
CA ILE A 138 -3.56 -13.08 9.69
C ILE A 138 -3.97 -12.14 10.81
N TRP A 139 -5.26 -11.84 10.92
CA TRP A 139 -5.75 -11.06 12.04
C TRP A 139 -5.78 -11.90 13.33
N SER A 140 -5.08 -11.42 14.36
CA SER A 140 -5.13 -12.00 15.70
C SER A 140 -6.19 -11.30 16.55
N HIS A 141 -7.29 -11.99 16.86
CA HIS A 141 -8.30 -11.46 17.79
C HIS A 141 -7.73 -11.17 19.19
N LYS A 142 -6.77 -11.98 19.65
CA LYS A 142 -6.10 -11.81 20.95
C LYS A 142 -5.29 -10.50 21.01
N GLN A 143 -4.56 -10.19 19.93
CA GLN A 143 -3.69 -9.00 19.88
C GLN A 143 -4.40 -7.78 19.28
N SER A 144 -5.57 -7.99 18.67
CA SER A 144 -6.25 -6.98 17.84
C SER A 144 -5.31 -6.35 16.80
N ALA A 145 -4.53 -7.20 16.13
CA ALA A 145 -3.49 -6.79 15.20
C ALA A 145 -3.25 -7.84 14.10
N TRP A 146 -2.72 -7.37 12.97
CA TRP A 146 -2.18 -8.22 11.91
C TRP A 146 -0.84 -8.80 12.34
N VAL A 147 -0.74 -10.13 12.34
CA VAL A 147 0.50 -10.84 12.68
C VAL A 147 0.96 -11.64 11.46
N PRO A 148 2.27 -11.82 11.24
CA PRO A 148 2.76 -12.69 10.18
C PRO A 148 2.07 -14.05 10.21
N GLU A 149 1.65 -14.54 9.06
CA GLU A 149 1.23 -15.92 8.95
C GLU A 149 2.47 -16.79 9.05
N ASN A 150 2.59 -17.59 10.11
CA ASN A 150 3.66 -18.58 10.20
C ASN A 150 3.23 -19.81 9.40
N GLY A 151 4.10 -20.26 8.50
CA GLY A 151 3.84 -21.32 7.52
C GLY A 151 3.35 -22.67 8.08
N ASP A 152 3.46 -22.90 9.40
CA ASP A 152 3.19 -24.20 10.01
C ASP A 152 1.72 -24.40 10.47
N ASP A 153 0.98 -23.34 10.82
CA ASP A 153 -0.35 -23.50 11.43
C ASP A 153 -1.52 -23.27 10.46
N ASN A 154 -1.42 -22.26 9.58
CA ASN A 154 -2.56 -21.78 8.77
C ASN A 154 -2.31 -21.58 7.27
N ALA A 155 -1.07 -21.72 6.78
CA ALA A 155 -0.75 -21.46 5.38
C ALA A 155 -1.65 -22.24 4.41
N GLY A 156 -2.39 -21.50 3.58
CA GLY A 156 -3.30 -22.06 2.57
C GLY A 156 -4.61 -22.67 3.12
N LYS A 157 -4.88 -22.57 4.42
CA LYS A 157 -6.21 -22.89 4.97
C LYS A 157 -7.09 -21.65 4.85
N LEU A 158 -8.26 -21.80 4.23
CA LEU A 158 -9.35 -20.83 4.34
C LEU A 158 -9.72 -20.71 5.82
N VAL A 159 -9.25 -19.66 6.48
CA VAL A 159 -9.56 -19.42 7.89
C VAL A 159 -10.93 -18.75 7.94
N THR A 160 -11.97 -19.56 8.13
CA THR A 160 -13.37 -19.16 7.95
C THR A 160 -13.88 -18.20 9.04
N ASP A 161 -13.13 -18.01 10.13
CA ASP A 161 -13.52 -17.18 11.28
C ASP A 161 -12.70 -15.87 11.40
N THR A 162 -11.74 -15.64 10.51
CA THR A 162 -10.89 -14.43 10.54
C THR A 162 -10.65 -13.88 9.13
N ALA A 163 -9.70 -12.95 9.01
CA ALA A 163 -9.28 -12.35 7.76
C ALA A 163 -7.77 -12.46 7.57
N GLU A 164 -7.37 -12.47 6.31
CA GLU A 164 -6.00 -12.41 5.85
C GLU A 164 -5.73 -11.04 5.21
N ARG A 165 -4.50 -10.54 5.36
CA ARG A 165 -3.96 -9.39 4.65
C ARG A 165 -2.71 -9.81 3.90
N ILE A 166 -2.66 -9.52 2.60
CA ILE A 166 -1.55 -9.93 1.73
C ILE A 166 -0.97 -8.71 1.01
N LEU A 167 0.35 -8.56 1.04
CA LEU A 167 1.08 -7.83 0.00
C LEU A 167 1.55 -8.86 -1.02
N MET A 168 1.20 -8.71 -2.29
CA MET A 168 1.49 -9.70 -3.33
C MET A 168 2.08 -9.06 -4.59
N VAL A 169 3.01 -9.76 -5.24
CA VAL A 169 3.55 -9.47 -6.56
C VAL A 169 3.31 -10.68 -7.44
N GLU A 170 2.64 -10.46 -8.57
CA GLU A 170 2.20 -11.51 -9.48
C GLU A 170 2.13 -11.00 -10.93
N PRO A 171 1.99 -11.89 -11.94
CA PRO A 171 1.76 -11.48 -13.32
C PRO A 171 0.51 -10.60 -13.46
N ALA A 172 0.56 -9.61 -14.34
CA ALA A 172 -0.61 -8.80 -14.63
C ALA A 172 -1.72 -9.63 -15.33
N PRO A 173 -3.01 -9.34 -15.09
CA PRO A 173 -4.11 -10.07 -15.71
C PRO A 173 -4.09 -9.90 -17.23
N GLN A 174 -4.56 -10.91 -17.96
CA GLN A 174 -4.43 -11.02 -19.41
C GLN A 174 -4.90 -9.78 -20.16
N ASP A 175 -5.94 -9.12 -19.67
CA ASP A 175 -6.58 -7.98 -20.33
C ASP A 175 -5.80 -6.66 -20.23
N VAL A 176 -4.76 -6.58 -19.38
CA VAL A 176 -3.82 -5.44 -19.31
C VAL A 176 -2.39 -5.79 -19.73
N THR A 177 -2.15 -7.02 -20.21
CA THR A 177 -0.80 -7.50 -20.57
C THR A 177 -0.12 -6.75 -21.72
N LYS A 178 -0.90 -6.00 -22.52
CA LYS A 178 -0.35 -5.16 -23.59
C LYS A 178 0.56 -4.05 -23.07
N THR A 179 0.31 -3.56 -21.86
CA THR A 179 1.05 -2.44 -21.25
C THR A 179 1.72 -2.83 -19.94
N SER A 180 1.32 -3.94 -19.32
CA SER A 180 1.73 -4.33 -17.97
C SER A 180 2.21 -5.78 -17.95
N LYS A 181 3.30 -6.07 -17.25
CA LYS A 181 3.83 -7.45 -17.14
C LYS A 181 3.60 -8.06 -15.76
N GLY A 182 3.57 -7.23 -14.73
CA GLY A 182 3.34 -7.62 -13.35
C GLY A 182 2.40 -6.65 -12.65
N MET A 183 2.00 -7.00 -11.45
CA MET A 183 1.24 -6.14 -10.56
C MET A 183 1.70 -6.31 -9.12
N VAL A 184 1.46 -5.28 -8.31
CA VAL A 184 1.65 -5.29 -6.86
C VAL A 184 0.33 -4.94 -6.19
N THR A 185 -0.10 -5.79 -5.27
CA THR A 185 -1.44 -5.80 -4.69
C THR A 185 -1.35 -5.79 -3.18
N CYS A 186 -2.05 -4.86 -2.54
CA CYS A 186 -2.49 -5.03 -1.17
C CYS A 186 -3.91 -5.59 -1.18
N SER A 187 -4.15 -6.65 -0.39
CA SER A 187 -5.48 -7.22 -0.25
C SER A 187 -5.83 -7.52 1.20
N VAL A 188 -7.13 -7.50 1.48
CA VAL A 188 -7.74 -8.02 2.72
C VAL A 188 -8.91 -8.91 2.33
N GLN A 189 -8.92 -10.15 2.81
CA GLN A 189 -9.95 -11.13 2.46
C GLN A 189 -10.43 -11.94 3.66
N GLY A 190 -11.70 -12.37 3.65
CA GLY A 190 -12.31 -13.20 4.70
C GLY A 190 -13.43 -12.49 5.45
N THR A 191 -13.59 -12.80 6.75
CA THR A 191 -14.58 -12.15 7.62
C THR A 191 -14.07 -10.79 8.11
N VAL A 192 -14.15 -9.78 7.23
CA VAL A 192 -13.58 -8.45 7.48
C VAL A 192 -14.42 -7.62 8.44
N SER A 193 -13.85 -7.27 9.60
CA SER A 193 -14.46 -6.42 10.64
C SER A 193 -14.05 -4.94 10.53
N ALA A 194 -14.80 -4.05 11.21
CA ALA A 194 -14.44 -2.63 11.28
C ALA A 194 -13.08 -2.36 11.94
N ALA A 195 -12.68 -3.19 12.92
CA ALA A 195 -11.38 -3.09 13.57
C ALA A 195 -10.24 -3.39 12.60
N MET A 196 -10.41 -4.40 11.75
CA MET A 196 -9.47 -4.74 10.68
C MET A 196 -9.36 -3.57 9.68
N LEU A 197 -10.51 -3.05 9.22
CA LEU A 197 -10.55 -1.91 8.27
C LEU A 197 -9.86 -0.66 8.82
N LYS A 198 -9.99 -0.37 10.12
CA LYS A 198 -9.34 0.80 10.75
C LYS A 198 -7.82 0.82 10.54
N SER A 199 -7.19 -0.36 10.42
CA SER A 199 -5.74 -0.54 10.25
C SER A 199 -5.30 -0.82 8.80
N THR A 200 -6.22 -0.76 7.83
CA THR A 200 -5.94 -1.11 6.42
C THR A 200 -6.64 -0.19 5.45
N ARG A 201 -7.97 -0.15 5.49
CA ARG A 201 -8.85 0.61 4.60
C ARG A 201 -9.90 1.37 5.41
N PRO A 202 -9.49 2.36 6.23
CA PRO A 202 -10.41 3.12 7.08
C PRO A 202 -11.48 3.86 6.26
N ASP A 203 -11.20 4.13 4.98
CA ASP A 203 -12.12 4.73 4.02
C ASP A 203 -13.36 3.87 3.71
N LEU A 204 -13.33 2.58 4.07
CA LEU A 204 -14.41 1.62 3.85
C LEU A 204 -15.26 1.36 5.10
N ILE A 205 -14.97 2.02 6.22
CA ILE A 205 -15.80 1.92 7.43
C ILE A 205 -17.12 2.66 7.18
N LYS A 206 -18.24 1.97 7.42
CA LYS A 206 -19.60 2.50 7.27
C LYS A 206 -20.09 3.14 8.56
#